data_AF-A0A7J6KHN4-F1
#
_entry.id   AF-A0A7J6KHN4-F1
#
_cell.length_a   1.000
_cell.length_b   1.000
_cell.length_c   1.000
_cell.angle_alpha   90.00
_cell.angle_beta   90.00
_cell.angle_gamma   90.00
#
_symmetry.space_group_name_H-M   'P 1'
#
loop_
_entity.id
_entity.type
_entity.pdbx_description
1 polymer ?
#
loop_
_entity_poly.entity_id
_entity_poly.type
_entity_poly.pdbx_seq_one_letter_code
_entity_poly.pdbx_strand_id
1 'polypeptide(L)'
;LRSLLETTGTPPKHWVALLKQQVINDRRSFDLIRLAEAQYRSDLDAAEDDKQFLEYYVKVQDYLASKRGKPKEEKTLELLTRFNGMAQEDSETVEEFSVRFLDLHHDLQKLIPGIFIVSSETDGVKKSDDIQLQLQFTVKLREDIRKELIARQARYDSIQLLIEAARRYEHFHPPQKGASSDPA
;
A
#
# COMPACT_ATOMS: atom_id res chain seq x y z
N LEU A 1 -19.09 -15.42 2.00
CA LEU A 1 -18.97 -16.06 3.34
C LEU A 1 -20.33 -16.41 3.96
N ARG A 2 -21.37 -15.58 3.86
CA ARG A 2 -22.72 -15.92 4.37
C ARG A 2 -23.44 -17.06 3.62
N SER A 3 -23.24 -17.20 2.31
CA SER A 3 -23.91 -18.22 1.49
C SER A 3 -23.37 -19.66 1.62
N LEU A 4 -22.25 -19.87 2.31
CA LEU A 4 -21.71 -21.22 2.60
C LEU A 4 -22.18 -21.78 3.94
N LEU A 5 -22.89 -20.97 4.74
CA LEU A 5 -23.29 -21.30 6.11
C LEU A 5 -24.65 -22.00 6.20
N GLU A 6 -25.46 -22.00 5.14
CA GLU A 6 -26.86 -22.47 5.23
C GLU A 6 -27.08 -23.92 4.74
N THR A 7 -26.14 -24.54 4.02
CA THR A 7 -26.47 -25.76 3.25
C THR A 7 -25.79 -27.05 3.68
N THR A 8 -25.01 -27.10 4.75
CA THR A 8 -24.43 -28.39 5.17
C THR A 8 -24.50 -28.59 6.68
N GLY A 9 -25.31 -29.56 7.09
CA GLY A 9 -25.30 -30.18 8.41
C GLY A 9 -24.01 -30.98 8.64
N THR A 10 -22.87 -30.33 8.45
CA THR A 10 -21.56 -30.92 8.67
C THR A 10 -21.27 -30.89 10.17
N PRO A 11 -20.98 -32.03 10.81
CA PRO A 11 -20.71 -32.07 12.24
C PRO A 11 -19.60 -31.07 12.60
N PRO A 12 -19.66 -30.40 13.76
CA PRO A 12 -18.67 -29.39 14.18
C PRO A 12 -17.21 -29.85 14.04
N LYS A 13 -16.97 -31.16 14.21
CA LYS A 13 -15.65 -31.80 14.04
C LYS A 13 -15.08 -31.69 12.62
N HIS A 14 -15.92 -31.68 11.58
CA HIS A 14 -15.49 -31.56 10.19
C HIS A 14 -15.09 -30.11 9.84
N TRP A 15 -15.80 -29.13 10.41
CA TRP A 15 -15.44 -27.71 10.31
C TRP A 15 -14.11 -27.41 10.99
N VAL A 16 -13.90 -27.97 12.18
CA VAL A 16 -12.61 -27.87 12.89
C VAL A 16 -11.48 -28.51 12.07
N ALA A 17 -11.74 -29.62 11.37
CA ALA A 17 -10.74 -30.26 10.52
C ALA A 17 -10.38 -29.41 9.28
N LEU A 18 -11.37 -28.83 8.59
CA LEU A 18 -11.14 -27.94 7.44
C LEU A 18 -10.40 -26.66 7.86
N LEU A 19 -10.77 -26.06 9.00
CA LEU A 19 -10.06 -24.92 9.57
C LEU A 19 -8.62 -25.29 9.93
N LYS A 20 -8.40 -26.45 10.57
CA LYS A 20 -7.05 -26.96 10.86
C LYS A 20 -6.24 -27.14 9.58
N GLN A 21 -6.82 -27.72 8.53
CA GLN A 21 -6.14 -27.96 7.26
C GLN A 21 -5.78 -26.65 6.53
N GLN A 22 -6.66 -25.66 6.59
CA GLN A 22 -6.43 -24.33 5.99
C GLN A 22 -5.40 -23.52 6.79
N VAL A 23 -5.35 -23.69 8.10
CA VAL A 23 -4.32 -23.10 8.99
C VAL A 23 -2.96 -23.80 8.83
N ILE A 24 -2.92 -25.12 8.63
CA ILE A 24 -1.67 -25.89 8.42
C ILE A 24 -0.96 -25.48 7.12
N ASN A 25 -1.70 -25.10 6.08
CA ASN A 25 -1.13 -24.65 4.80
C ASN A 25 -0.54 -23.23 4.85
N ASP A 26 -0.79 -22.46 5.90
CA ASP A 26 -0.26 -21.11 6.10
C ASP A 26 0.52 -21.05 7.43
N ARG A 27 1.81 -21.42 7.35
CA ARG A 27 2.73 -21.53 8.50
C ARG A 27 2.75 -20.26 9.37
N ARG A 28 2.57 -19.09 8.76
CA ARG A 28 2.50 -17.80 9.46
C ARG A 28 1.20 -17.65 10.25
N SER A 29 0.09 -18.11 9.70
CA SER A 29 -1.19 -18.17 10.42
C SER A 29 -1.15 -19.15 11.59
N PHE A 30 -0.45 -20.28 11.45
CA PHE A 30 -0.26 -21.24 12.55
C PHE A 30 0.56 -20.66 13.71
N ASP A 31 1.69 -19.99 13.43
CA ASP A 31 2.51 -19.36 14.47
C ASP A 31 1.76 -18.25 15.21
N LEU A 32 0.93 -17.48 14.49
CA LEU A 32 0.08 -16.45 15.08
C LEU A 32 -1.00 -17.02 15.99
N ILE A 33 -1.61 -18.14 15.61
CA ILE A 33 -2.58 -18.86 16.45
C ILE A 33 -1.90 -19.40 17.72
N ARG A 34 -0.69 -19.95 17.60
CA ARG A 34 0.06 -20.44 18.77
C ARG A 34 0.43 -19.31 19.73
N LEU A 35 0.78 -18.14 19.20
CA LEU A 35 1.03 -16.93 19.99
C LEU A 35 -0.25 -16.42 20.67
N ALA A 36 -1.38 -16.43 19.96
CA ALA A 36 -2.67 -16.04 20.52
C ALA A 36 -3.10 -16.99 21.65
N GLU A 37 -2.97 -18.30 21.44
CA GLU A 37 -3.24 -19.31 22.46
C GLU A 37 -2.36 -19.12 23.69
N ALA A 38 -1.04 -18.88 23.51
CA ALA A 38 -0.14 -18.63 24.62
C ALA A 38 -0.49 -17.36 25.41
N GLN A 39 -0.96 -16.31 24.72
CA GLN A 39 -1.32 -15.03 25.32
C GLN A 39 -2.63 -15.08 26.11
N TYR A 40 -3.62 -15.83 25.62
CA TYR A 40 -4.98 -15.89 26.19
C TYR A 40 -5.31 -17.23 26.83
N ARG A 41 -4.30 -18.06 27.14
CA ARG A 41 -4.49 -19.39 27.74
C ARG A 41 -5.27 -19.36 29.05
N SER A 42 -5.01 -18.37 29.89
CA SER A 42 -5.73 -18.16 31.15
C SER A 42 -7.23 -17.92 30.93
N ASP A 43 -7.59 -17.21 29.86
CA ASP A 43 -8.98 -16.91 29.53
C ASP A 43 -9.70 -18.14 28.97
N LEU A 44 -8.96 -19.03 28.29
CA LEU A 44 -9.47 -20.33 27.84
C LEU A 44 -9.68 -21.29 29.02
N ASP A 45 -8.71 -21.37 29.93
CA ASP A 45 -8.76 -22.28 31.09
C ASP A 45 -9.83 -21.83 32.12
N ALA A 46 -10.18 -20.54 32.15
CA ALA A 46 -11.21 -19.97 33.02
C ALA A 46 -12.62 -19.95 32.41
N ALA A 47 -12.79 -20.39 31.17
CA ALA A 47 -14.10 -20.41 30.50
C ALA A 47 -14.89 -21.67 30.89
N GLU A 48 -16.04 -21.47 31.54
CA GLU A 48 -16.95 -22.52 32.02
C GLU A 48 -18.29 -22.54 31.25
N ASP A 49 -18.63 -21.45 30.54
CA ASP A 49 -19.86 -21.34 29.77
C ASP A 49 -19.66 -20.80 28.33
N ASP A 50 -20.68 -20.99 27.48
CA ASP A 50 -20.64 -20.62 26.05
C ASP A 50 -20.37 -19.13 25.83
N LYS A 51 -20.75 -18.26 26.77
CA LYS A 51 -20.53 -16.81 26.66
C LYS A 51 -19.05 -16.48 26.91
N GLN A 52 -18.43 -17.12 27.90
CA GLN A 52 -17.01 -16.97 28.19
C GLN A 52 -16.15 -17.54 27.04
N PHE A 53 -16.55 -18.67 26.45
CA PHE A 53 -15.91 -19.20 25.24
C PHE A 53 -16.03 -18.25 24.05
N LEU A 54 -17.19 -17.61 23.86
CA LEU A 54 -17.39 -16.61 22.83
C LEU A 54 -16.50 -15.37 23.05
N GLU A 55 -16.42 -14.87 24.29
CA GLU A 55 -15.55 -13.74 24.65
C GLU A 55 -14.07 -14.06 24.41
N TYR A 56 -13.62 -15.25 24.80
CA TYR A 56 -12.28 -15.76 24.46
C TYR A 56 -12.05 -15.77 22.94
N TYR A 57 -13.00 -16.31 22.18
CA TYR A 57 -12.89 -16.40 20.73
C TYR A 57 -12.79 -15.02 20.06
N VAL A 58 -13.58 -14.04 20.51
CA VAL A 58 -13.51 -12.66 20.02
C VAL A 58 -12.14 -12.04 20.31
N LYS A 59 -11.61 -12.19 21.54
CA LYS A 59 -10.26 -11.70 21.90
C LYS A 59 -9.17 -12.30 21.00
N VAL A 60 -9.23 -13.60 20.75
CA VAL A 60 -8.30 -14.29 19.85
C VAL A 60 -8.44 -13.77 18.42
N GLN A 61 -9.66 -13.57 17.92
CA GLN A 61 -9.88 -13.00 16.59
C GLN A 61 -9.31 -11.59 16.45
N ASP A 62 -9.54 -10.72 17.42
CA ASP A 62 -9.02 -9.35 17.43
C ASP A 62 -7.49 -9.33 17.48
N TYR A 63 -6.89 -10.18 18.32
CA TYR A 63 -5.44 -10.34 18.37
C TYR A 63 -4.88 -10.83 17.04
N LEU A 64 -5.47 -11.88 16.45
CA LEU A 64 -5.05 -12.41 15.16
C LEU A 64 -5.19 -11.34 14.07
N ALA A 65 -6.27 -10.58 14.03
CA ALA A 65 -6.45 -9.46 13.10
C ALA A 65 -5.37 -8.38 13.28
N SER A 66 -5.05 -8.03 14.53
CA SER A 66 -4.00 -7.04 14.83
C SER A 66 -2.60 -7.49 14.38
N LYS A 67 -2.32 -8.80 14.42
CA LYS A 67 -1.01 -9.38 14.08
C LYS A 67 -0.88 -9.79 12.61
N ARG A 68 -1.99 -10.07 11.93
CA ARG A 68 -2.03 -10.47 10.51
C ARG A 68 -1.67 -9.31 9.56
N GLY A 69 -1.66 -8.08 10.08
CA GLY A 69 -1.49 -6.86 9.28
C GLY A 69 -2.74 -6.57 8.46
N LYS A 70 -2.82 -5.38 7.87
CA LYS A 70 -3.94 -5.04 6.99
C LYS A 70 -4.02 -6.05 5.82
N PRO A 71 -5.24 -6.51 5.45
CA PRO A 71 -5.44 -7.26 4.21
C PRO A 71 -4.73 -6.59 3.04
N LYS A 72 -4.27 -7.40 2.07
CA LYS A 72 -3.56 -6.87 0.90
C LYS A 72 -4.39 -5.79 0.20
N GLU A 73 -5.69 -6.00 0.10
CA GLU A 73 -6.68 -5.12 -0.50
C GLU A 73 -6.75 -3.77 0.23
N GLU A 74 -6.84 -3.79 1.57
CA GLU A 74 -6.89 -2.56 2.38
C GLU A 74 -5.57 -1.80 2.32
N LYS A 75 -4.43 -2.49 2.39
CA LYS A 75 -3.11 -1.87 2.24
C LYS A 75 -2.94 -1.27 0.85
N THR A 76 -3.42 -1.96 -0.18
CA THR A 76 -3.39 -1.48 -1.58
C THR A 76 -4.25 -0.22 -1.73
N LEU A 77 -5.47 -0.23 -1.20
CA LEU A 77 -6.37 0.92 -1.24
C LEU A 77 -5.80 2.12 -0.49
N GLU A 78 -5.20 1.91 0.68
CA GLU A 78 -4.53 2.96 1.44
C GLU A 78 -3.38 3.58 0.64
N LEU A 79 -2.51 2.77 0.04
CA LEU A 79 -1.38 3.26 -0.75
C LEU A 79 -1.86 3.97 -2.03
N LEU A 80 -2.89 3.47 -2.71
CA LEU A 80 -3.49 4.12 -3.87
C LEU A 80 -4.11 5.48 -3.48
N THR A 81 -4.76 5.55 -2.32
CA THR A 81 -5.36 6.79 -1.82
C THR A 81 -4.28 7.83 -1.53
N ARG A 82 -3.20 7.43 -0.84
CA ARG A 82 -2.03 8.29 -0.61
C ARG A 82 -1.37 8.73 -1.92
N PHE A 83 -1.24 7.82 -2.89
CA PHE A 83 -0.61 8.12 -4.17
C PHE A 83 -1.45 9.08 -5.00
N ASN A 84 -2.77 8.88 -5.04
CA ASN A 84 -3.68 9.76 -5.77
C ASN A 84 -3.79 11.14 -5.13
N GLY A 85 -3.82 11.22 -3.79
CA GLY A 85 -3.88 12.47 -3.05
C GLY A 85 -2.55 13.22 -2.93
N MET A 86 -1.44 12.60 -3.31
CA MET A 86 -0.12 13.23 -3.31
C MET A 86 -0.05 14.38 -4.30
N ALA A 87 0.52 15.50 -3.84
CA ALA A 87 0.97 16.63 -4.63
C ALA A 87 2.28 17.17 -4.03
N GLN A 88 3.07 17.87 -4.84
CA GLN A 88 4.26 18.59 -4.42
C GLN A 88 3.83 19.82 -3.60
N GLU A 89 4.43 19.99 -2.42
CA GLU A 89 4.17 21.15 -1.57
C GLU A 89 4.92 22.41 -2.06
N ASP A 90 4.41 23.59 -1.74
CA ASP A 90 5.01 24.88 -2.17
C ASP A 90 6.46 25.06 -1.68
N SER A 91 6.78 24.48 -0.53
CA SER A 91 8.10 24.49 0.10
C SER A 91 8.98 23.29 -0.25
N GLU A 92 8.43 22.24 -0.87
CA GLU A 92 9.11 20.97 -1.17
C GLU A 92 9.87 21.06 -2.50
N THR A 93 11.14 20.66 -2.51
CA THR A 93 11.91 20.60 -3.74
C THR A 93 11.42 19.47 -4.66
N VAL A 94 11.69 19.58 -5.96
CA VAL A 94 11.41 18.49 -6.93
C VAL A 94 12.14 17.21 -6.53
N GLU A 95 13.35 17.32 -5.96
CA GLU A 95 14.13 16.17 -5.51
C GLU A 95 13.45 15.43 -4.35
N GLU A 96 13.07 16.16 -3.29
CA GLU A 96 12.32 15.59 -2.15
C GLU A 96 11.00 14.96 -2.61
N PHE A 97 10.26 15.67 -3.46
CA PHE A 97 9.01 15.19 -4.02
C PHE A 97 9.21 13.92 -4.85
N SER A 98 10.26 13.88 -5.69
CA SER A 98 10.56 12.74 -6.55
C SER A 98 10.90 11.47 -5.78
N VAL A 99 11.63 11.59 -4.66
CA VAL A 99 11.91 10.46 -3.77
C VAL A 99 10.61 9.95 -3.17
N ARG A 100 9.79 10.84 -2.59
CA ARG A 100 8.51 10.48 -1.97
C ARG A 100 7.54 9.83 -2.97
N PHE A 101 7.51 10.33 -4.20
CA PHE A 101 6.70 9.77 -5.28
C PHE A 101 7.16 8.37 -5.71
N LEU A 102 8.47 8.19 -5.92
CA LEU A 102 9.05 6.92 -6.36
C LEU A 102 9.00 5.85 -5.27
N ASP A 103 9.19 6.22 -4.00
CA ASP A 103 9.06 5.29 -2.87
C ASP A 103 7.63 4.74 -2.77
N LEU A 104 6.64 5.63 -2.90
CA LEU A 104 5.24 5.23 -2.83
C LEU A 104 4.83 4.39 -4.06
N HIS A 105 5.33 4.73 -5.24
CA HIS A 105 5.15 3.92 -6.44
C HIS A 105 5.79 2.53 -6.30
N HIS A 106 6.99 2.46 -5.75
CA HIS A 106 7.69 1.20 -5.51
C HIS A 106 6.91 0.30 -4.53
N ASP A 107 6.34 0.87 -3.46
CA ASP A 107 5.49 0.12 -2.53
C ASP A 107 4.18 -0.34 -3.18
N LEU A 108 3.60 0.45 -4.09
CA LEU A 108 2.47 0.01 -4.91
C LEU A 108 2.86 -1.12 -5.87
N GLN A 109 4.03 -1.07 -6.50
CA GLN A 109 4.51 -2.12 -7.41
C GLN A 109 4.67 -3.47 -6.71
N LYS A 110 5.07 -3.50 -5.44
CA LYS A 110 5.14 -4.74 -4.64
C LYS A 110 3.76 -5.41 -4.50
N LEU A 111 2.68 -4.63 -4.54
CA LEU A 111 1.30 -5.12 -4.38
C LEU A 111 0.62 -5.36 -5.74
N ILE A 112 0.83 -4.46 -6.70
CA ILE A 112 0.30 -4.47 -8.06
C ILE A 112 1.49 -4.34 -9.04
N PRO A 113 2.08 -5.47 -9.47
CA PRO A 113 3.18 -5.46 -10.43
C PRO A 113 2.77 -4.78 -11.74
N GLY A 114 3.65 -3.92 -12.28
CA GLY A 114 3.39 -3.19 -13.53
C GLY A 114 2.41 -2.01 -13.41
N ILE A 115 2.04 -1.59 -12.20
CA ILE A 115 1.21 -0.39 -12.04
C ILE A 115 1.92 0.83 -12.66
N PHE A 116 1.26 1.47 -13.63
CA PHE A 116 1.75 2.61 -14.43
C PHE A 116 3.03 2.36 -15.26
N ILE A 117 3.49 1.11 -15.37
CA ILE A 117 4.60 0.72 -16.23
C ILE A 117 4.17 -0.43 -17.11
N VAL A 118 4.16 -0.20 -18.42
CA VAL A 118 3.86 -1.24 -19.41
C VAL A 118 5.18 -1.85 -19.88
N SER A 119 5.39 -3.12 -19.57
CA SER A 119 6.50 -3.89 -20.14
C SER A 119 6.02 -4.63 -21.38
N SER A 120 6.71 -4.44 -22.50
CA SER A 120 6.52 -5.21 -23.74
C SER A 120 7.81 -5.91 -24.11
N GLU A 121 7.71 -7.08 -24.72
CA GLU A 121 8.86 -7.82 -25.25
C GLU A 121 8.66 -7.95 -26.76
N THR A 122 9.50 -7.29 -27.52
CA THR A 122 9.54 -7.36 -29.00
C THR A 122 10.94 -7.76 -29.41
N ASP A 123 11.07 -8.82 -30.22
CA ASP A 123 12.35 -9.36 -30.69
C ASP A 123 13.38 -9.67 -29.59
N GLY A 124 12.93 -10.13 -28.41
CA GLY A 124 13.80 -10.43 -27.27
C GLY A 124 14.33 -9.20 -26.51
N VAL A 125 13.91 -8.00 -26.92
CA VAL A 125 14.21 -6.74 -26.21
C VAL A 125 13.01 -6.38 -25.34
N LYS A 126 13.23 -6.36 -24.01
CA LYS A 126 12.26 -5.84 -23.05
C LYS A 126 12.26 -4.32 -23.11
N LYS A 127 11.17 -3.74 -23.58
CA LYS A 127 10.90 -2.30 -23.54
C LYS A 127 9.94 -2.02 -22.39
N SER A 128 10.37 -1.16 -21.47
CA SER A 128 9.54 -0.62 -20.41
C SER A 128 9.07 0.77 -20.81
N ASP A 129 7.77 0.97 -20.85
CA ASP A 129 7.12 2.24 -21.11
C ASP A 129 6.51 2.74 -19.79
N ASP A 130 6.97 3.89 -19.32
CA ASP A 130 6.55 4.54 -18.08
C ASP A 130 5.74 5.83 -18.33
N ILE A 131 5.16 6.02 -19.53
CA ILE A 131 4.36 7.21 -19.88
C ILE A 131 3.26 7.49 -18.85
N GLN A 132 2.56 6.45 -18.35
CA GLN A 132 1.54 6.64 -17.32
C GLN A 132 2.14 7.15 -16.01
N LEU A 133 3.31 6.65 -15.61
CA LEU A 133 4.02 7.10 -14.42
C LEU A 133 4.49 8.56 -14.58
N GLN A 134 5.01 8.91 -15.76
CA GLN A 134 5.38 10.27 -16.11
C GLN A 134 4.19 11.25 -16.04
N LEU A 135 3.03 10.84 -16.53
CA LEU A 135 1.80 11.62 -16.43
C LEU A 135 1.39 11.82 -14.96
N GLN A 136 1.42 10.75 -14.15
CA GLN A 136 1.12 10.82 -12.72
C GLN A 136 2.08 11.75 -11.97
N PHE A 137 3.36 11.74 -12.32
CA PHE A 137 4.34 12.65 -11.74
C PHE A 137 4.02 14.11 -12.12
N THR A 138 3.84 14.37 -13.42
CA THR A 138 3.63 15.73 -13.97
C THR A 138 2.41 16.42 -13.37
N VAL A 139 1.27 15.73 -13.24
CA VAL A 139 0.04 16.35 -12.73
C VAL A 139 0.12 16.70 -11.25
N LYS A 140 1.05 16.08 -10.50
CA LYS A 140 1.24 16.24 -9.06
C LYS A 140 2.32 17.26 -8.71
N LEU A 141 3.11 17.72 -9.67
CA LEU A 141 4.07 18.82 -9.46
C LEU A 141 3.37 20.13 -9.15
N ARG A 142 4.11 21.07 -8.56
CA ARG A 142 3.66 22.46 -8.41
C ARG A 142 3.26 23.04 -9.76
N GLU A 143 2.30 23.96 -9.72
CA GLU A 143 1.64 24.46 -10.92
C GLU A 143 2.60 25.15 -11.91
N ASP A 144 3.58 25.88 -11.41
CA ASP A 144 4.62 26.56 -12.19
C ASP A 144 5.50 25.57 -12.96
N ILE A 145 5.99 24.53 -12.29
CA ILE A 145 6.80 23.46 -12.91
C ILE A 145 5.95 22.65 -13.89
N ARG A 146 4.73 22.28 -13.49
CA ARG A 146 3.79 21.51 -14.31
C ARG A 146 3.48 22.23 -15.62
N LYS A 147 3.16 23.53 -15.57
CA LYS A 147 2.86 24.32 -16.78
C LYS A 147 4.05 24.34 -17.73
N GLU A 148 5.26 24.49 -17.21
CA GLU A 148 6.46 24.48 -18.04
C GLU A 148 6.67 23.12 -18.73
N LEU A 149 6.57 22.03 -17.98
CA LEU A 149 6.79 20.69 -18.52
C LEU A 149 5.74 20.33 -19.58
N ILE A 150 4.48 20.76 -19.40
CA ILE A 150 3.42 20.60 -20.39
C ILE A 150 3.67 21.49 -21.61
N ALA A 151 4.13 22.74 -21.43
CA ALA A 151 4.41 23.66 -22.55
C ALA A 151 5.58 23.18 -23.42
N ARG A 152 6.54 22.47 -22.82
CA ARG A 152 7.71 21.89 -23.49
C ARG A 152 7.56 20.40 -23.77
N GLN A 153 6.37 19.90 -24.13
CA GLN A 153 6.06 18.46 -24.29
C GLN A 153 6.88 17.75 -25.41
N ALA A 154 8.20 17.74 -25.28
CA ALA A 154 9.08 16.70 -25.75
C ALA A 154 8.77 15.47 -24.89
N ARG A 155 8.47 14.37 -25.55
CA ARG A 155 8.24 13.08 -24.88
C ARG A 155 9.52 12.72 -24.16
N TYR A 156 9.55 12.85 -22.82
CA TYR A 156 10.68 12.35 -22.06
C TYR A 156 10.69 10.83 -22.19
N ASP A 157 11.84 10.26 -22.55
CA ASP A 157 11.95 8.81 -22.79
C ASP A 157 11.87 7.99 -21.50
N SER A 158 11.93 8.65 -20.33
CA SER A 158 11.80 8.01 -19.03
C SER A 158 11.43 9.00 -17.93
N ILE A 159 10.92 8.49 -16.82
CA ILE A 159 10.65 9.24 -15.59
C ILE A 159 11.90 9.97 -15.05
N GLN A 160 13.09 9.39 -15.18
CA GLN A 160 14.33 10.02 -14.71
C GLN A 160 14.66 11.29 -15.50
N LEU A 161 14.45 11.28 -16.81
CA LEU A 161 14.67 12.46 -17.66
C LEU A 161 13.64 13.55 -17.36
N LEU A 162 12.40 13.18 -17.07
CA LEU A 162 11.35 14.11 -16.65
C LEU A 162 11.70 14.78 -15.30
N ILE A 163 12.14 13.99 -14.31
CA ILE A 163 12.56 14.51 -12.99
C ILE A 163 13.73 15.47 -13.15
N GLU A 164 14.74 15.12 -13.96
CA GLU A 164 15.89 15.97 -14.20
C GLU A 164 15.49 17.29 -14.88
N ALA A 165 14.57 17.26 -15.84
CA ALA A 165 14.04 18.48 -16.46
C ALA A 165 13.28 19.37 -15.46
N ALA A 166 12.47 18.75 -14.60
CA ALA A 166 11.77 19.44 -13.52
C ALA A 166 12.75 20.12 -12.54
N ARG A 167 13.83 19.43 -12.14
CA ARG A 167 14.90 19.97 -11.28
C ARG A 167 15.61 21.16 -11.92
N ARG A 168 15.95 21.05 -13.21
CA ARG A 168 16.59 22.15 -13.95
C ARG A 168 15.71 23.39 -14.02
N TYR A 169 14.40 23.21 -14.14
CA TYR A 169 13.47 24.33 -14.12
C TYR A 169 13.33 24.93 -12.71
N GLU A 170 13.23 24.09 -11.68
CA GLU A 170 13.18 24.51 -10.27
C GLU A 170 14.42 25.31 -9.86
N HIS A 171 15.59 25.04 -10.45
CA HIS A 171 16.78 25.85 -10.20
C HIS A 171 16.57 27.35 -10.44
N PHE A 172 15.70 27.71 -11.40
CA PHE A 172 15.32 29.09 -11.70
C PHE A 172 14.07 29.56 -10.95
N HIS A 173 13.32 28.63 -10.33
CA HIS A 173 12.05 28.86 -9.63
C HIS A 173 12.03 28.05 -8.33
N PRO A 174 12.87 28.41 -7.34
CA PRO A 174 13.01 27.63 -6.12
C PRO A 174 11.72 27.67 -5.27
N PRO A 175 11.50 26.64 -4.43
CA PRO A 175 10.37 26.61 -3.51
C PRO A 175 10.29 27.86 -2.64
N GLN A 176 9.07 28.34 -2.42
CA GLN A 176 8.83 29.44 -1.48
C GLN A 176 8.87 28.87 -0.06
N LYS A 177 10.05 28.86 0.55
CA LYS A 177 10.17 28.63 1.99
C LYS A 177 9.48 29.81 2.67
N GLY A 178 8.40 29.52 3.41
CA GLY A 178 7.59 30.52 4.09
C GLY A 178 8.48 31.59 4.71
N ALA A 179 8.26 32.85 4.33
CA ALA A 179 8.90 33.96 4.98
C ALA A 179 8.69 33.79 6.48
N SER A 180 9.78 33.67 7.22
CA SER A 180 9.74 33.95 8.65
C SER A 180 9.10 35.32 8.80
N SER A 181 7.88 35.35 9.33
CA SER A 181 7.30 36.57 9.85
C SER A 181 8.11 36.96 11.08
N ASP A 182 9.26 37.61 10.86
CA ASP A 182 9.91 38.38 11.90
C ASP A 182 9.21 39.73 11.97
N PRO A 183 8.59 40.09 13.12
CA PRO A 183 8.08 41.43 13.33
C PRO A 183 9.27 42.32 13.72
N ALA A 184 9.50 43.38 12.96
CA ALA A 184 10.28 44.54 13.38
C ALA A 184 9.48 45.81 13.10
#